data_AF-A0A967N230-F1
#
_entry.id   AF-A0A967N230-F1
#
_cell.length_a   1.000
_cell.length_b   1.000
_cell.length_c   1.000
_cell.angle_alpha   90.00
_cell.angle_beta   90.00
_cell.angle_gamma   90.00
#
_symmetry.space_group_name_H-M   'P 1'
#
loop_
_entity.id
_entity.type
_entity.pdbx_description
1 polymer ?
#
loop_
_entity_poly.entity_id
_entity_poly.type
_entity_poly.pdbx_seq_one_letter_code
_entity_poly.pdbx_strand_id
1 'polypeptide(L)'
;MDWDGAYARYRPRVDAGTSPAQLLGVVSEMLDELRDGHVNVRSPVGAYAYDAWKDGHPDNFDLQLISEEYFAEPPTRASAGPFVYGRLRDGPGYVHIRTFGGDGFGRGIDEALRAMDGVPALVVDIRDNGGGSDLNLDEVVGRFTDRKRRYRYVQYRDGPGHDDFTDPIADHVEPRGARRFRGPVAVLTNRLNFSAAEDFVLAMRLLPNV
;
A
#
# COMPACT_ATOMS: atom_id res chain seq x y z
N MET A 1 23.66 8.17 4.95
CA MET A 1 24.06 8.99 3.79
C MET A 1 24.60 10.31 4.32
N ASP A 2 25.58 10.91 3.63
CA ASP A 2 26.05 12.27 3.89
C ASP A 2 25.31 13.27 2.96
N TRP A 3 24.29 13.94 3.50
CA TRP A 3 23.48 14.89 2.73
C TRP A 3 24.21 16.19 2.43
N ASP A 4 25.06 16.66 3.34
CA ASP A 4 25.89 17.85 3.13
C ASP A 4 26.94 17.60 2.04
N GLY A 5 27.52 16.41 2.02
CA GLY A 5 28.40 15.95 0.95
C GLY A 5 27.70 15.88 -0.41
N ALA A 6 26.45 15.39 -0.46
CA ALA A 6 25.64 15.44 -1.68
C ALA A 6 25.40 16.90 -2.10
N TYR A 7 24.98 17.78 -1.19
CA TYR A 7 24.79 19.20 -1.49
C TYR A 7 26.05 19.83 -2.08
N ALA A 8 27.23 19.59 -1.48
CA ALA A 8 28.50 20.10 -1.96
C ALA A 8 28.86 19.60 -3.38
N ARG A 9 28.45 18.39 -3.76
CA ARG A 9 28.64 17.83 -5.11
C ARG A 9 27.68 18.43 -6.14
N TYR A 10 26.39 18.54 -5.81
CA TYR A 10 25.35 18.88 -6.79
C TYR A 10 25.04 20.38 -6.87
N ARG A 11 25.10 21.13 -5.76
CA ARG A 11 24.79 22.56 -5.75
C ARG A 11 25.63 23.38 -6.74
N PRO A 12 26.95 23.17 -6.90
CA PRO A 12 27.77 23.92 -7.86
C PRO A 12 27.36 23.73 -9.33
N ARG A 13 26.57 22.70 -9.65
CA ARG A 13 26.08 22.41 -11.01
C ARG A 13 24.87 23.26 -11.41
N VAL A 14 24.36 24.08 -10.50
CA VAL A 14 23.16 24.93 -10.71
C VAL A 14 23.53 26.40 -10.55
N ASP A 15 23.22 27.18 -11.57
CA ASP A 15 23.41 28.63 -11.64
C ASP A 15 22.19 29.33 -12.28
N ALA A 16 22.30 30.64 -12.51
CA ALA A 16 21.21 31.45 -13.08
C ALA A 16 20.87 31.10 -14.54
N GLY A 17 21.74 30.39 -15.26
CA GLY A 17 21.52 29.95 -16.64
C GLY A 17 20.96 28.54 -16.75
N THR A 18 20.81 27.82 -15.64
CA THR A 18 20.34 26.44 -15.62
C THR A 18 18.86 26.38 -15.99
N SER A 19 18.53 25.75 -17.13
CA SER A 19 17.15 25.54 -17.55
C SER A 19 16.38 24.59 -16.62
N PRO A 20 15.04 24.63 -16.61
CA PRO A 20 14.24 23.70 -15.80
C PRO A 20 14.54 22.21 -16.06
N ALA A 21 14.81 21.83 -17.32
CA ALA A 21 15.15 20.45 -17.66
C ALA A 21 16.53 20.04 -17.11
N GLN A 22 17.52 20.93 -17.18
CA GLN A 22 18.85 20.69 -16.58
C GLN A 22 18.75 20.62 -15.05
N LEU A 23 17.96 21.50 -14.43
CA LEU A 23 17.72 21.46 -12.99
C LEU A 23 17.08 20.13 -12.57
N LEU A 24 16.07 19.67 -13.31
CA LEU A 24 15.47 18.35 -13.07
C LEU A 24 16.51 17.23 -13.17
N GLY A 25 17.41 17.27 -14.15
CA GLY A 25 18.50 16.29 -14.27
C GLY A 25 19.41 16.27 -13.03
N VAL A 26 19.89 17.45 -12.60
CA VAL A 26 20.78 17.57 -11.42
C VAL A 26 20.07 17.10 -10.14
N VAL A 27 18.80 17.49 -9.94
CA VAL A 27 18.01 17.07 -8.77
C VAL A 27 17.76 15.56 -8.81
N SER A 28 17.42 15.00 -9.96
CA SER A 28 17.23 13.55 -10.14
C SER A 28 18.47 12.77 -9.73
N GLU A 29 19.65 13.16 -10.22
CA GLU A 29 20.90 12.48 -9.87
C GLU A 29 21.25 12.62 -8.38
N MET A 30 20.92 13.75 -7.74
CA MET A 30 21.11 13.93 -6.30
C MET A 30 20.18 13.04 -5.48
N LEU A 31 18.91 12.94 -5.88
CA LEU A 31 17.92 12.09 -5.22
C LEU A 31 18.20 10.60 -5.45
N ASP A 32 18.84 10.23 -6.56
CA ASP A 32 19.23 8.83 -6.87
C ASP A 32 20.17 8.24 -5.81
N GLU A 33 21.00 9.08 -5.18
CA GLU A 33 21.88 8.63 -4.10
C GLU A 33 21.09 8.07 -2.90
N LEU A 34 19.83 8.48 -2.71
CA LEU A 34 18.98 8.01 -1.60
C LEU A 34 18.57 6.55 -1.78
N ARG A 35 18.54 6.08 -3.03
CA ARG A 35 18.08 4.72 -3.39
C ARG A 35 16.72 4.37 -2.76
N ASP A 36 15.83 5.36 -2.72
CA ASP A 36 14.54 5.28 -2.06
C ASP A 36 13.39 5.43 -3.06
N GLY A 37 12.59 4.37 -3.21
CA GLY A 37 11.42 4.37 -4.10
C GLY A 37 10.32 5.35 -3.67
N HIS A 38 10.32 5.83 -2.42
CA HIS A 38 9.34 6.81 -1.91
C HIS A 38 9.72 8.25 -2.26
N VAL A 39 10.96 8.50 -2.69
CA VAL A 39 11.44 9.82 -3.04
C VAL A 39 11.23 10.07 -4.52
N ASN A 40 10.45 11.10 -4.83
CA ASN A 40 10.12 11.47 -6.20
C ASN A 40 10.12 12.99 -6.36
N VAL A 41 10.42 13.44 -7.57
CA VAL A 41 10.28 14.84 -7.98
C VAL A 41 9.38 14.91 -9.21
N ARG A 42 8.44 15.86 -9.21
CA ARG A 42 7.52 16.12 -10.32
C ARG A 42 7.61 17.58 -10.72
N SER A 43 7.66 17.83 -12.01
CA SER A 43 7.76 19.17 -12.59
C SER A 43 7.03 19.22 -13.94
N PRO A 44 6.74 20.41 -14.49
CA PRO A 44 6.15 20.55 -15.81
C PRO A 44 7.01 19.96 -16.95
N VAL A 45 8.33 19.82 -16.73
CA VAL A 45 9.28 19.32 -17.74
C VAL A 45 9.59 17.83 -17.58
N GLY A 46 9.03 17.16 -16.57
CA GLY A 46 9.25 15.75 -16.32
C GLY A 46 9.17 15.37 -14.84
N ALA A 47 9.39 14.09 -14.57
CA ALA A 47 9.42 13.54 -13.24
C ALA A 47 10.57 12.54 -13.10
N TYR A 48 11.00 12.30 -11.86
CA TYR A 48 11.95 11.27 -11.52
C TYR A 48 11.46 10.53 -10.27
N ALA A 49 11.69 9.22 -10.26
CA ALA A 49 11.58 8.35 -9.11
C ALA A 49 12.71 7.31 -9.22
N TYR A 50 13.21 6.87 -8.07
CA TYR A 50 14.15 5.75 -8.05
C TYR A 50 13.37 4.46 -8.28
N ASP A 51 13.43 3.86 -9.47
CA ASP A 51 12.68 2.64 -9.81
C ASP A 51 13.43 1.34 -9.47
N ALA A 52 14.76 1.41 -9.32
CA ALA A 52 15.61 0.25 -9.08
C ALA A 52 15.36 -0.43 -7.72
N TRP A 53 14.56 0.16 -6.83
CA TRP A 53 14.11 -0.51 -5.59
C TRP A 53 13.26 -1.76 -5.85
N LYS A 54 12.69 -1.89 -7.06
CA LYS A 54 11.95 -3.07 -7.54
C LYS A 54 12.87 -4.13 -8.14
N ASP A 55 14.08 -3.76 -8.54
CA ASP A 55 15.00 -4.65 -9.26
C ASP A 55 15.29 -5.92 -8.45
N GLY A 56 15.42 -7.04 -9.16
CA GLY A 56 15.66 -8.35 -8.55
C GLY A 56 14.45 -8.98 -7.86
N HIS A 57 13.28 -8.33 -7.87
CA HIS A 57 12.04 -8.90 -7.34
C HIS A 57 11.10 -9.28 -8.49
N PRO A 58 10.57 -10.52 -8.51
CA PRO A 58 9.57 -10.92 -9.50
C PRO A 58 8.22 -10.23 -9.24
N ASP A 59 7.43 -10.04 -10.29
CA ASP A 59 6.10 -9.41 -10.21
C ASP A 59 5.17 -10.16 -9.26
N ASN A 60 5.23 -11.50 -9.25
CA ASN A 60 4.47 -12.38 -8.36
C ASN A 60 2.94 -12.19 -8.40
N PHE A 61 2.38 -11.57 -9.45
CA PHE A 61 0.95 -11.33 -9.54
C PHE A 61 0.46 -11.31 -10.99
N ASP A 62 -0.67 -11.98 -11.23
CA ASP A 62 -1.42 -11.89 -12.48
C ASP A 62 -2.89 -12.15 -12.17
N LEU A 63 -3.71 -11.09 -12.16
CA LEU A 63 -5.13 -11.21 -11.84
C LEU A 63 -5.89 -12.02 -12.90
N GLN A 64 -5.46 -12.00 -14.16
CA GLN A 64 -6.08 -12.78 -15.22
C GLN A 64 -5.85 -14.27 -14.98
N LEU A 65 -4.60 -14.66 -14.72
CA LEU A 65 -4.26 -16.04 -14.34
C LEU A 65 -5.07 -16.50 -13.12
N ILE A 66 -5.16 -15.66 -12.08
CA ILE A 66 -5.93 -16.01 -10.88
C ILE A 66 -7.41 -16.21 -11.25
N SER A 67 -7.98 -15.30 -12.05
CA SER A 67 -9.37 -15.34 -12.51
C SER A 67 -9.71 -16.60 -13.30
N GLU A 68 -8.81 -17.04 -14.18
CA GLU A 68 -9.03 -18.19 -15.08
C GLU A 68 -8.76 -19.53 -14.37
N GLU A 69 -7.72 -19.60 -13.53
CA GLU A 69 -7.20 -20.86 -13.00
C GLU A 69 -7.66 -21.20 -11.58
N TYR A 70 -8.08 -20.23 -10.76
CA TYR A 70 -8.33 -20.47 -9.33
C TYR A 70 -9.78 -20.26 -8.91
N PHE A 71 -10.55 -19.41 -9.60
CA PHE A 71 -11.94 -19.18 -9.23
C PHE A 71 -12.88 -20.30 -9.67
N ALA A 72 -13.85 -20.62 -8.80
CA ALA A 72 -14.90 -21.58 -9.10
C ALA A 72 -15.86 -21.06 -10.19
N GLU A 73 -16.12 -19.76 -10.18
CA GLU A 73 -16.97 -19.03 -11.12
C GLU A 73 -16.29 -17.69 -11.46
N PRO A 74 -16.56 -17.06 -12.62
CA PRO A 74 -15.97 -15.78 -12.97
C PRO A 74 -16.06 -14.76 -11.81
N PRO A 75 -14.94 -14.10 -11.43
CA PRO A 75 -14.94 -13.21 -10.28
C PRO A 75 -15.80 -11.96 -10.53
N THR A 76 -16.35 -11.42 -9.46
CA THR A 76 -17.20 -10.23 -9.47
C THR A 76 -16.38 -8.99 -9.14
N ARG A 77 -16.61 -7.90 -9.88
CA ARG A 77 -16.16 -6.56 -9.49
C ARG A 77 -17.20 -5.93 -8.59
N ALA A 78 -16.79 -5.44 -7.43
CA ALA A 78 -17.72 -4.81 -6.49
C ALA A 78 -18.37 -3.56 -7.09
N SER A 79 -19.59 -3.25 -6.67
CA SER A 79 -20.27 -2.01 -7.07
C SER A 79 -19.59 -0.74 -6.51
N ALA A 80 -18.74 -0.89 -5.50
CA ALA A 80 -18.06 0.19 -4.78
C ALA A 80 -16.63 -0.21 -4.46
N GLY A 81 -15.72 0.75 -4.48
CA GLY A 81 -14.31 0.53 -4.17
C GLY A 81 -13.60 -0.36 -5.20
N PRO A 82 -12.30 -0.58 -5.02
CA PRO A 82 -11.45 -1.24 -6.01
C PRO A 82 -11.33 -2.76 -5.78
N PHE A 83 -12.46 -3.43 -5.49
CA PHE A 83 -12.48 -4.85 -5.14
C PHE A 83 -12.85 -5.76 -6.31
N VAL A 84 -12.14 -6.88 -6.40
CA VAL A 84 -12.51 -8.05 -7.21
C VAL A 84 -12.60 -9.24 -6.28
N TYR A 85 -13.71 -9.98 -6.28
CA TYR A 85 -13.95 -11.04 -5.30
C TYR A 85 -14.70 -12.24 -5.87
N GLY A 86 -14.68 -13.35 -5.14
CA GLY A 86 -15.38 -14.58 -5.52
C GLY A 86 -14.81 -15.80 -4.78
N ARG A 87 -15.41 -16.97 -5.01
CA ARG A 87 -14.99 -18.22 -4.37
C ARG A 87 -13.93 -18.93 -5.21
N LEU A 88 -12.89 -19.43 -4.56
CA LEU A 88 -11.91 -20.30 -5.19
C LEU A 88 -12.45 -21.73 -5.31
N ARG A 89 -11.96 -22.50 -6.29
CA ARG A 89 -12.35 -23.90 -6.54
C ARG A 89 -12.16 -24.79 -5.31
N ASP A 90 -11.14 -24.49 -4.52
CA ASP A 90 -10.77 -25.27 -3.34
C ASP A 90 -11.49 -24.86 -2.05
N GLY A 91 -12.43 -23.91 -2.12
CA GLY A 91 -13.34 -23.56 -1.02
C GLY A 91 -13.19 -22.17 -0.39
N PRO A 92 -11.99 -21.61 -0.17
CA PRO A 92 -11.84 -20.27 0.38
C PRO A 92 -12.50 -19.18 -0.47
N GLY A 93 -12.93 -18.10 0.17
CA GLY A 93 -13.22 -16.86 -0.54
C GLY A 93 -11.92 -16.15 -0.92
N TYR A 94 -11.99 -15.28 -1.92
CA TYR A 94 -10.89 -14.44 -2.35
C TYR A 94 -11.39 -13.01 -2.54
N VAL A 95 -10.62 -12.03 -2.07
CA VAL A 95 -10.80 -10.60 -2.32
C VAL A 95 -9.47 -10.01 -2.74
N HIS A 96 -9.40 -9.47 -3.94
CA HIS A 96 -8.31 -8.61 -4.38
C HIS A 96 -8.66 -7.14 -4.17
N ILE A 97 -7.75 -6.38 -3.56
CA ILE A 97 -7.87 -4.93 -3.31
C ILE A 97 -6.78 -4.23 -4.10
N ARG A 98 -7.13 -3.65 -5.25
CA ARG A 98 -6.16 -3.08 -6.20
C ARG A 98 -5.43 -1.82 -5.67
N THR A 99 -6.08 -1.05 -4.81
CA THR A 99 -5.55 0.21 -4.25
C THR A 99 -6.32 0.57 -2.99
N PHE A 100 -5.73 1.38 -2.10
CA PHE A 100 -6.46 2.07 -1.02
C PHE A 100 -6.91 3.49 -1.43
N GLY A 101 -6.82 3.85 -2.71
CA GLY A 101 -7.32 5.12 -3.25
C GLY A 101 -8.79 5.06 -3.68
N GLY A 102 -9.46 6.21 -3.66
CA GLY A 102 -10.88 6.36 -4.03
C GLY A 102 -11.83 6.16 -2.85
N ASP A 103 -13.11 5.91 -3.16
CA ASP A 103 -14.21 5.89 -2.20
C ASP A 103 -14.94 4.53 -2.14
N GLY A 104 -15.80 4.36 -1.14
CA GLY A 104 -16.76 3.25 -1.08
C GLY A 104 -16.21 1.95 -0.48
N PHE A 105 -15.08 1.99 0.22
CA PHE A 105 -14.40 0.82 0.78
C PHE A 105 -15.30 -0.01 1.70
N GLY A 106 -15.99 0.64 2.66
CA GLY A 106 -16.90 -0.05 3.58
C GLY A 106 -18.04 -0.79 2.85
N ARG A 107 -18.64 -0.19 1.82
CA ARG A 107 -19.69 -0.84 1.02
C ARG A 107 -19.14 -2.00 0.19
N GLY A 108 -17.99 -1.80 -0.45
CA GLY A 108 -17.37 -2.79 -1.32
C GLY A 108 -16.94 -4.05 -0.58
N ILE A 109 -16.30 -3.90 0.59
CA ILE A 109 -15.90 -5.06 1.40
C ILE A 109 -17.12 -5.79 1.98
N ASP A 110 -18.16 -5.07 2.41
CA ASP A 110 -19.39 -5.69 2.92
C ASP A 110 -20.13 -6.47 1.82
N GLU A 111 -20.12 -5.96 0.58
CA GLU A 111 -20.65 -6.64 -0.60
C GLU A 111 -19.89 -7.94 -0.87
N ALA A 112 -18.56 -7.88 -0.92
CA ALA A 112 -17.70 -9.03 -1.15
C ALA A 112 -17.92 -10.13 -0.08
N LEU A 113 -17.89 -9.74 1.20
CA LEU A 113 -18.11 -10.67 2.31
C LEU A 113 -19.51 -11.30 2.24
N ARG A 114 -20.54 -10.53 1.89
CA ARG A 114 -21.91 -11.04 1.73
C ARG A 114 -22.02 -12.09 0.62
N ALA A 115 -21.42 -11.83 -0.55
CA ALA A 115 -21.45 -12.78 -1.66
C ALA A 115 -20.74 -14.10 -1.33
N MET A 116 -19.78 -14.04 -0.41
CA MET A 116 -18.99 -15.17 0.05
C MET A 116 -19.40 -15.67 1.44
N ASP A 117 -20.64 -15.41 1.89
CA ASP A 117 -21.13 -15.91 3.18
C ASP A 117 -20.92 -17.43 3.28
N GLY A 118 -20.36 -17.87 4.41
CA GLY A 118 -20.10 -19.29 4.70
C GLY A 118 -18.80 -19.88 4.12
N VAL A 119 -17.93 -19.10 3.47
CA VAL A 119 -16.58 -19.60 3.12
C VAL A 119 -15.79 -19.97 4.39
N PRO A 120 -15.00 -21.06 4.36
CA PRO A 120 -14.27 -21.53 5.54
C PRO A 120 -13.06 -20.66 5.88
N ALA A 121 -12.51 -19.95 4.89
CA ALA A 121 -11.35 -19.06 5.00
C ALA A 121 -11.42 -17.98 3.92
N LEU A 122 -10.62 -16.92 4.06
CA LEU A 122 -10.53 -15.82 3.10
C LEU A 122 -9.08 -15.56 2.67
N VAL A 123 -8.83 -15.43 1.38
CA VAL A 123 -7.60 -14.85 0.85
C VAL A 123 -7.84 -13.36 0.58
N VAL A 124 -7.08 -12.49 1.21
CA VAL A 124 -7.06 -11.05 0.93
C VAL A 124 -5.78 -10.75 0.16
N ASP A 125 -5.92 -10.55 -1.14
CA ASP A 125 -4.80 -10.26 -2.02
C ASP A 125 -4.66 -8.75 -2.21
N ILE A 126 -3.51 -8.23 -1.82
CA ILE A 126 -3.16 -6.83 -2.04
C ILE A 126 -1.93 -6.69 -2.92
N ARG A 127 -1.45 -7.75 -3.60
CA ARG A 127 -0.33 -7.63 -4.54
C ARG A 127 -0.62 -6.54 -5.58
N ASP A 128 0.42 -5.78 -5.95
CA ASP A 128 0.33 -4.58 -6.80
C ASP A 128 -0.43 -3.37 -6.22
N ASN A 129 -0.84 -3.43 -4.95
CA ASN A 129 -1.47 -2.29 -4.28
C ASN A 129 -0.40 -1.31 -3.77
N GLY A 130 -0.22 -0.20 -4.50
CA GLY A 130 0.70 0.89 -4.14
C GLY A 130 0.21 1.83 -3.04
N GLY A 131 -0.83 1.47 -2.29
CA GLY A 131 -1.35 2.25 -1.17
C GLY A 131 -2.52 3.17 -1.52
N GLY A 132 -2.64 4.27 -0.78
CA GLY A 132 -3.76 5.21 -0.85
C GLY A 132 -4.06 5.84 0.51
N SER A 133 -5.28 5.67 1.01
CA SER A 133 -5.75 6.31 2.25
C SER A 133 -5.78 5.34 3.43
N ASP A 134 -5.23 5.77 4.57
CA ASP A 134 -5.33 5.03 5.85
C ASP A 134 -6.78 4.88 6.33
N LEU A 135 -7.68 5.81 5.99
CA LEU A 135 -9.10 5.68 6.31
C LEU A 135 -9.75 4.52 5.55
N ASN A 136 -9.31 4.27 4.31
CA ASN A 136 -9.81 3.17 3.50
C ASN A 136 -9.24 1.82 3.99
N LEU A 137 -7.99 1.81 4.43
CA LEU A 137 -7.40 0.69 5.17
C LEU A 137 -8.24 0.37 6.40
N ASP A 138 -8.54 1.37 7.24
CA ASP A 138 -9.30 1.19 8.48
C ASP A 138 -10.68 0.57 8.22
N GLU A 139 -11.38 1.04 7.17
CA GLU A 139 -12.67 0.48 6.76
C GLU A 139 -12.59 -1.02 6.48
N VAL A 140 -11.53 -1.46 5.79
CA VAL A 140 -11.33 -2.87 5.44
C VAL A 140 -10.87 -3.68 6.65
N VAL A 141 -9.82 -3.24 7.33
CA VAL A 141 -9.23 -3.95 8.49
C VAL A 141 -10.25 -4.11 9.62
N GLY A 142 -11.17 -3.15 9.78
CA GLY A 142 -12.25 -3.23 10.76
C GLY A 142 -13.18 -4.43 10.60
N ARG A 143 -13.33 -5.00 9.39
CA ARG A 143 -14.11 -6.23 9.14
C ARG A 143 -13.44 -7.48 9.71
N PHE A 144 -12.14 -7.43 9.94
CA PHE A 144 -11.33 -8.53 10.45
C PHE A 144 -10.98 -8.34 11.94
N THR A 145 -10.92 -7.10 12.43
CA THR A 145 -10.44 -6.76 13.78
C THR A 145 -11.44 -7.03 14.90
N ASP A 146 -11.15 -7.92 15.84
CA ASP A 146 -11.99 -8.30 17.01
C ASP A 146 -12.00 -7.27 18.16
N ARG A 147 -10.91 -6.54 18.39
CA ARG A 147 -10.78 -5.49 19.42
C ARG A 147 -9.73 -4.45 19.00
N LYS A 148 -9.74 -3.29 19.65
CA LYS A 148 -8.76 -2.22 19.40
C LYS A 148 -7.32 -2.73 19.59
N ARG A 149 -6.45 -2.47 18.61
CA ARG A 149 -5.02 -2.81 18.61
C ARG A 149 -4.21 -1.65 18.05
N ARG A 150 -3.09 -1.33 18.67
CA ARG A 150 -2.08 -0.44 18.10
C ARG A 150 -1.31 -1.19 17.02
N TYR A 151 -1.17 -0.62 15.83
CA TYR A 151 -0.45 -1.29 14.73
C TYR A 151 0.82 -0.59 14.28
N ARG A 152 0.94 0.73 14.52
CA ARG A 152 2.15 1.49 14.24
C ARG A 152 2.33 2.63 15.22
N TYR A 153 3.53 3.20 15.16
CA TYR A 153 3.82 4.53 15.67
C TYR A 153 4.18 5.43 14.50
N VAL A 154 3.73 6.67 14.54
CA VAL A 154 4.10 7.72 13.60
C VAL A 154 4.89 8.79 14.34
N GLN A 155 5.96 9.27 13.72
CA GLN A 155 6.73 10.42 14.19
C GLN A 155 6.85 11.40 13.03
N TYR A 156 6.79 12.69 13.34
CA TYR A 156 7.04 13.74 12.38
C TYR A 156 8.40 14.36 12.68
N ARG A 157 9.14 14.73 11.64
CA ARG A 157 10.31 15.58 11.81
C ARG A 157 9.83 17.03 11.95
N ASP A 158 10.03 17.64 13.10
CA ASP A 158 9.55 18.98 13.43
C ASP A 158 10.67 19.99 13.76
N GLY A 159 11.93 19.57 13.60
CA GLY A 159 13.11 20.43 13.73
C GLY A 159 14.09 20.38 12.54
N PRO A 160 15.14 21.22 12.56
CA PRO A 160 16.15 21.32 11.50
C PRO A 160 17.16 20.16 11.50
N GLY A 161 17.35 19.43 12.60
CA GLY A 161 18.20 18.24 12.66
C GLY A 161 17.58 17.04 11.96
N HIS A 162 18.38 16.12 11.41
CA HIS A 162 17.85 14.92 10.75
C HIS A 162 17.11 13.98 11.70
N ASP A 163 17.43 14.03 13.00
CA ASP A 163 16.85 13.19 14.05
C ASP A 163 15.86 13.95 14.96
N ASP A 164 15.47 15.18 14.58
CA ASP A 164 14.52 16.01 15.35
C ASP A 164 13.08 15.52 15.12
N PHE A 165 12.76 14.37 15.70
CA PHE A 165 11.44 13.75 15.63
C PHE A 165 10.58 14.09 16.85
N THR A 166 9.27 14.24 16.62
CA THR A 166 8.26 14.30 17.69
C THR A 166 8.24 13.03 18.52
N ASP A 167 7.59 13.08 19.69
CA ASP A 167 7.22 11.87 20.41
C ASP A 167 6.38 10.92 19.52
N PRO A 168 6.52 9.58 19.69
CA PRO A 168 5.75 8.61 18.92
C PRO A 168 4.23 8.72 19.15
N ILE A 169 3.48 8.87 18.06
CA ILE A 169 2.01 8.89 18.05
C ILE A 169 1.49 7.51 17.69
N ALA A 170 0.64 6.93 18.53
CA ALA A 170 0.16 5.57 18.36
C ALA A 170 -1.13 5.49 17.53
N ASP A 171 -1.07 4.80 16.39
CA ASP A 171 -2.25 4.52 15.55
C ASP A 171 -2.84 3.15 15.85
N HIS A 172 -4.16 3.07 15.75
CA HIS A 172 -4.92 1.90 16.14
C HIS A 172 -5.94 1.49 15.09
N VAL A 173 -6.13 0.19 14.93
CA VAL A 173 -7.28 -0.40 14.24
C VAL A 173 -8.26 -0.97 15.26
N GLU A 174 -9.54 -0.96 14.92
CA GLU A 174 -10.62 -1.42 15.80
C GLU A 174 -11.76 -2.02 14.97
N PRO A 175 -12.68 -2.81 15.57
CA PRO A 175 -13.86 -3.31 14.89
C PRO A 175 -14.64 -2.17 14.21
N ARG A 176 -14.90 -2.30 12.90
CA ARG A 176 -15.75 -1.37 12.14
C ARG A 176 -16.66 -2.11 11.16
N GLY A 177 -17.78 -1.50 10.82
CA GLY A 177 -18.70 -2.01 9.80
C GLY A 177 -19.83 -2.91 10.28
N ALA A 178 -20.76 -3.18 9.37
CA ALA A 178 -21.94 -4.01 9.63
C ALA A 178 -21.67 -5.51 9.49
N ARG A 179 -20.61 -5.90 8.76
CA ARG A 179 -20.20 -7.30 8.58
C ARG A 179 -18.83 -7.54 9.18
N ARG A 180 -18.59 -8.80 9.56
CA ARG A 180 -17.35 -9.26 10.18
C ARG A 180 -16.99 -10.63 9.64
N PHE A 181 -15.74 -10.81 9.22
CA PHE A 181 -15.18 -12.13 8.94
C PHE A 181 -14.26 -12.53 10.10
N ARG A 182 -14.56 -13.67 10.71
CA ARG A 182 -13.86 -14.18 11.91
C ARG A 182 -13.13 -15.51 11.66
N GLY A 183 -13.22 -16.05 10.44
CA GLY A 183 -12.49 -17.25 10.05
C GLY A 183 -11.02 -16.97 9.73
N PRO A 184 -10.23 -17.99 9.40
CA PRO A 184 -8.84 -17.84 8.96
C PRO A 184 -8.71 -16.95 7.71
N VAL A 185 -7.72 -16.07 7.71
CA VAL A 185 -7.42 -15.13 6.63
C VAL A 185 -5.96 -15.31 6.22
N ALA A 186 -5.69 -15.38 4.92
CA ALA A 186 -4.34 -15.26 4.38
C ALA A 186 -4.21 -13.91 3.65
N VAL A 187 -3.14 -13.15 3.90
CA VAL A 187 -2.86 -11.91 3.18
C VAL A 187 -1.73 -12.14 2.18
N LEU A 188 -1.97 -11.87 0.90
CA LEU A 188 -0.95 -11.99 -0.16
C LEU A 188 -0.32 -10.63 -0.44
N THR A 189 1.02 -10.61 -0.53
CA THR A 189 1.82 -9.40 -0.72
C THR A 189 2.93 -9.63 -1.75
N ASN A 190 3.42 -8.55 -2.38
CA ASN A 190 4.58 -8.56 -3.27
C ASN A 190 5.39 -7.26 -3.13
N ARG A 191 6.43 -7.10 -3.96
CA ARG A 191 7.33 -5.94 -3.91
C ARG A 191 6.64 -4.61 -4.21
N LEU A 192 5.48 -4.64 -4.89
CA LEU A 192 4.72 -3.45 -5.24
C LEU A 192 3.70 -3.04 -4.17
N ASN A 193 3.65 -3.76 -3.04
CA ASN A 193 3.01 -3.22 -1.84
C ASN A 193 3.80 -2.04 -1.28
N PHE A 194 3.13 -0.89 -1.18
CA PHE A 194 3.77 0.38 -0.91
C PHE A 194 2.83 1.30 -0.13
N SER A 195 3.36 2.18 0.73
CA SER A 195 2.60 3.18 1.48
C SER A 195 1.49 2.55 2.33
N ALA A 196 0.24 3.03 2.27
CA ALA A 196 -0.87 2.49 3.08
C ALA A 196 -1.09 0.97 2.91
N ALA A 197 -0.59 0.35 1.84
CA ALA A 197 -0.63 -1.11 1.72
C ALA A 197 0.32 -1.80 2.72
N GLU A 198 1.47 -1.21 3.02
CA GLU A 198 2.39 -1.70 4.05
C GLU A 198 1.75 -1.57 5.44
N ASP A 199 1.08 -0.45 5.71
CA ASP A 199 0.29 -0.25 6.93
C ASP A 199 -0.82 -1.29 7.08
N PHE A 200 -1.49 -1.65 5.98
CA PHE A 200 -2.52 -2.70 5.99
C PHE A 200 -1.91 -4.04 6.41
N VAL A 201 -0.73 -4.40 5.90
CA VAL A 201 0.00 -5.61 6.32
C VAL A 201 0.36 -5.54 7.80
N LEU A 202 0.86 -4.40 8.29
CA LEU A 202 1.18 -4.18 9.70
C LEU A 202 -0.03 -4.33 10.62
N ALA A 203 -1.21 -3.89 10.18
CA ALA A 203 -2.44 -4.00 10.94
C ALA A 203 -3.01 -5.43 10.91
N MET A 204 -3.08 -6.04 9.73
CA MET A 204 -3.63 -7.39 9.54
C MET A 204 -2.81 -8.46 10.28
N ARG A 205 -1.47 -8.38 10.27
CA ARG A 205 -0.60 -9.35 10.97
C ARG A 205 -0.80 -9.43 12.49
N LEU A 206 -1.49 -8.44 13.09
CA LEU A 206 -1.75 -8.39 14.54
C LEU A 206 -3.07 -9.07 14.92
N LEU A 207 -3.86 -9.47 13.91
CA LEU A 207 -5.14 -10.12 14.11
C LEU A 207 -4.92 -11.61 14.37
N PRO A 208 -5.66 -12.22 15.31
CA PRO A 208 -5.40 -13.59 15.76
C PRO A 208 -5.69 -14.66 14.69
N ASN A 209 -6.34 -14.28 13.60
CA ASN A 209 -6.82 -15.15 12.53
C ASN A 209 -6.16 -14.87 11.18
N VAL A 210 -5.07 -14.09 11.16
CA VAL A 210 -4.28 -13.73 9.96
C VAL A 210 -2.89 -14.33 10.06
#